data_AF-A0A554JRS1-F1
#
_entry.id   AF-A0A554JRS1-F1
#
_cell.length_a   1.000
_cell.length_b   1.000
_cell.length_c   1.000
_cell.angle_alpha   90.00
_cell.angle_beta   90.00
_cell.angle_gamma   90.00
#
_symmetry.space_group_name_H-M   'P 1'
#
loop_
_entity.id
_entity.type
_entity.pdbx_description
1 polymer ?
#
loop_
_entity_poly.entity_id
_entity_poly.type
_entity_poly.pdbx_seq_one_letter_code
_entity_poly.pdbx_strand_id
1 'polypeptide(L)'
;MRKKERVIFVVIATVVVVFVIASYFFMLGNNESADPKTSPATTEQPIGADWGKQITREGEAVCLSRKEGSVQTQECAWGLHATDGHFYSLLLNQTTDFAMMNPIVIGARYRISGILHEPRLDSQYVAVGTIEVLKYIELPQTIPIGTKVSPKEMKRLKEQAEKEPITKEPLPYDNTQQEDL
;
A
#
# COMPACT_ATOMS: atom_id res chain seq x y z
N MET A 1 46.41 -19.97 -39.45
CA MET A 1 45.76 -19.00 -38.56
C MET A 1 46.79 -18.02 -38.04
N ARG A 2 46.67 -16.75 -38.44
CA ARG A 2 47.58 -15.68 -38.03
C ARG A 2 47.40 -15.39 -36.54
N LYS A 3 48.46 -14.99 -35.84
CA LYS A 3 48.46 -14.71 -34.39
C LYS A 3 47.27 -13.82 -33.96
N LYS A 4 46.88 -12.87 -34.82
CA LYS A 4 45.72 -11.97 -34.64
C LYS A 4 44.36 -12.69 -34.68
N GLU A 5 44.19 -13.68 -35.55
CA GLU A 5 42.95 -14.46 -35.67
C GLU A 5 42.72 -15.35 -34.43
N ARG A 6 43.80 -15.83 -33.80
CA ARG A 6 43.71 -16.61 -32.55
C ARG A 6 43.30 -15.75 -31.36
N VAL A 7 43.78 -14.51 -31.27
CA VAL A 7 43.39 -13.61 -30.16
C VAL A 7 41.91 -13.24 -30.27
N ILE A 8 41.43 -12.94 -31.48
CA ILE A 8 40.01 -12.60 -31.72
C ILE A 8 39.11 -13.78 -31.33
N PHE A 9 39.46 -15.00 -31.73
CA PHE A 9 38.71 -16.20 -31.35
C PHE A 9 38.65 -16.43 -29.85
N VAL A 10 39.77 -16.21 -29.14
CA VAL A 10 39.82 -16.37 -27.68
C VAL A 10 38.94 -15.33 -26.98
N VAL A 11 38.94 -14.07 -27.43
CA VAL A 11 38.10 -13.01 -26.84
C VAL A 11 36.62 -13.28 -27.08
N ILE A 12 36.23 -13.72 -28.28
CA ILE A 12 34.83 -14.05 -28.58
C ILE A 12 34.40 -15.25 -27.72
N ALA A 13 35.24 -16.29 -27.62
CA ALA A 13 34.94 -17.46 -26.81
C ALA A 13 34.74 -17.12 -25.31
N THR A 14 35.59 -16.26 -24.74
CA THR A 14 35.40 -15.83 -23.34
C THR A 14 34.14 -15.01 -23.13
N VAL A 15 33.80 -14.10 -24.05
CA VAL A 15 32.55 -13.31 -23.95
C VAL A 15 31.31 -14.21 -23.99
N VAL A 16 31.29 -15.21 -24.88
CA VAL A 16 30.19 -16.18 -24.96
C VAL A 16 30.07 -17.00 -23.67
N VAL A 17 31.19 -17.48 -23.12
CA VAL A 17 31.19 -18.24 -21.86
C VAL A 17 30.67 -17.40 -20.69
N VAL A 18 31.07 -16.12 -20.59
CA VAL A 18 30.57 -15.21 -19.54
C VAL A 18 29.06 -14.99 -19.67
N PHE A 19 28.54 -14.84 -20.91
CA PHE A 19 27.10 -14.68 -21.15
C PHE A 19 26.29 -15.92 -20.77
N VAL A 20 26.80 -17.11 -21.06
CA VAL A 20 26.16 -18.38 -20.68
C VAL A 20 26.15 -18.57 -19.16
N ILE A 21 27.22 -18.20 -18.48
CA ILE A 21 27.29 -18.27 -17.01
C ILE A 21 26.31 -17.26 -16.40
N ALA A 22 26.26 -16.02 -16.90
CA ALA A 22 25.35 -14.99 -16.42
C ALA A 22 23.87 -15.37 -16.62
N SER A 23 23.52 -15.95 -17.77
CA SER A 23 22.14 -16.40 -18.03
C SER A 23 21.75 -17.59 -17.14
N TYR A 24 22.69 -18.49 -16.85
CA TYR A 24 22.48 -19.60 -15.91
C TYR A 24 22.25 -19.09 -14.48
N PHE A 25 23.03 -18.12 -14.01
CA PHE A 25 22.80 -17.47 -12.70
C PHE A 25 21.48 -16.69 -12.65
N PHE A 26 21.07 -16.05 -13.74
CA PHE A 26 19.78 -15.34 -13.81
C PHE A 26 18.59 -16.30 -13.74
N MET A 27 18.68 -17.47 -14.40
CA MET A 27 17.65 -18.52 -14.31
C MET A 27 17.58 -19.18 -12.93
N LEU A 28 18.69 -19.26 -12.19
CA LEU A 28 18.71 -19.78 -10.81
C LEU A 28 18.29 -18.72 -9.78
N GLY A 29 18.59 -17.44 -10.01
CA GLY A 29 18.29 -16.33 -9.11
C GLY A 29 16.83 -15.88 -9.11
N ASN A 30 16.08 -16.16 -10.18
CA ASN A 30 14.64 -15.84 -10.25
C ASN A 30 13.74 -16.95 -9.67
N ASN A 31 14.31 -18.01 -9.11
CA ASN A 31 13.59 -19.00 -8.31
C ASN A 31 13.58 -18.61 -6.82
N GLU A 32 13.60 -17.31 -6.51
CA GLU A 32 12.95 -16.84 -5.28
C GLU A 32 11.47 -17.14 -5.49
N SER A 33 11.12 -18.40 -5.20
CA SER A 33 9.77 -18.83 -4.96
C SER A 33 9.18 -17.74 -4.08
N ALA A 34 8.26 -16.97 -4.66
CA ALA A 34 7.22 -16.37 -3.85
C ALA A 34 6.69 -17.54 -3.04
N ASP A 35 7.10 -17.61 -1.77
CA ASP A 35 6.47 -18.47 -0.79
C ASP A 35 4.98 -18.34 -1.06
N PRO A 36 4.21 -19.44 -1.19
CA PRO A 36 2.78 -19.33 -1.13
C PRO A 36 2.52 -18.70 0.23
N LYS A 37 2.35 -17.37 0.22
CA LYS A 37 2.14 -16.56 1.40
C LYS A 37 0.95 -17.22 2.03
N THR A 38 1.24 -17.96 3.10
CA THR A 38 0.28 -18.75 3.83
C THR A 38 -0.90 -17.82 4.01
N SER A 39 -2.00 -18.16 3.34
CA SER A 39 -3.27 -17.47 3.53
C SER A 39 -3.40 -17.35 5.05
N PRO A 40 -3.44 -16.14 5.63
CA PRO A 40 -3.43 -16.00 7.06
C PRO A 40 -4.59 -16.86 7.55
N ALA A 41 -4.25 -17.94 8.25
CA ALA A 41 -5.22 -18.76 8.93
C ALA A 41 -5.96 -17.77 9.82
N THR A 42 -7.18 -17.45 9.39
CA THR A 42 -8.00 -16.46 10.04
C THR A 42 -8.23 -17.03 11.42
N THR A 43 -7.58 -16.43 12.42
CA THR A 43 -7.98 -16.61 13.80
C THR A 43 -9.43 -16.17 13.83
N GLU A 44 -10.32 -17.16 13.86
CA GLU A 44 -11.76 -17.05 14.03
C GLU A 44 -12.03 -16.48 15.42
N GLN A 45 -11.71 -15.21 15.61
CA GLN A 45 -12.17 -14.47 16.77
C GLN A 45 -13.57 -13.97 16.43
N PRO A 46 -14.57 -14.18 17.30
CA PRO A 46 -15.96 -13.87 16.98
C PRO A 46 -16.14 -12.35 16.98
N ILE A 47 -15.85 -11.72 15.84
CA ILE A 47 -16.21 -10.33 15.52
C ILE A 47 -17.75 -10.17 15.49
N GLY A 48 -18.48 -11.29 15.55
CA GLY A 48 -19.93 -11.41 15.67
C GLY A 48 -20.61 -10.49 16.69
N ALA A 49 -19.94 -10.18 17.80
CA ALA A 49 -20.55 -9.36 18.85
C ALA A 49 -20.69 -7.87 18.47
N ASP A 50 -19.99 -7.40 17.44
CA ASP A 50 -19.91 -5.99 17.06
C ASP A 50 -20.59 -5.65 15.74
N TRP A 51 -21.31 -6.60 15.14
CA TRP A 51 -22.16 -6.34 13.98
C TRP A 51 -23.20 -5.25 14.28
N GLY A 52 -23.36 -4.31 13.34
CA GLY A 52 -24.24 -3.15 13.45
C GLY A 52 -23.71 -2.03 14.35
N LYS A 53 -22.56 -2.19 15.00
CA LYS A 53 -21.97 -1.15 15.85
C LYS A 53 -21.02 -0.27 15.07
N GLN A 54 -20.90 0.97 15.52
CA GLN A 54 -19.85 1.86 15.07
C GLN A 54 -18.52 1.43 15.67
N ILE A 55 -17.52 1.19 14.82
CA ILE A 55 -16.16 0.84 15.21
C ILE A 55 -15.17 1.86 14.67
N THR A 56 -13.98 1.86 15.25
CA THR A 56 -12.80 2.52 14.69
C THR A 56 -11.67 1.52 14.60
N ARG A 57 -10.99 1.48 13.46
CA ARG A 57 -9.83 0.63 13.19
C ARG A 57 -8.73 1.44 12.54
N GLU A 58 -7.50 1.14 12.93
CA GLU A 58 -6.31 1.67 12.29
C GLU A 58 -5.66 0.56 11.48
N GLY A 59 -5.10 0.91 10.34
CA GLY A 59 -4.52 -0.09 9.46
C GLY A 59 -3.91 0.50 8.20
N GLU A 60 -3.49 -0.38 7.32
CA GLU A 60 -3.02 -0.06 5.98
C GLU A 60 -4.14 -0.32 4.96
N ALA A 61 -4.36 0.62 4.04
CA ALA A 61 -5.28 0.40 2.93
C ALA A 61 -4.65 -0.59 1.93
N VAL A 62 -5.34 -1.67 1.62
CA VAL A 62 -4.84 -2.78 0.80
C VAL A 62 -5.85 -3.19 -0.26
N CYS A 63 -5.38 -3.83 -1.32
CA CYS A 63 -6.26 -4.60 -2.20
C CYS A 63 -6.58 -5.93 -1.53
N LEU A 64 -7.85 -6.22 -1.34
CA LEU A 64 -8.25 -7.50 -0.75
C LEU A 64 -7.89 -8.66 -1.67
N SER A 65 -7.40 -9.73 -1.04
CA SER A 65 -7.15 -10.98 -1.74
C SER A 65 -8.46 -11.68 -2.06
N ARG A 66 -8.52 -12.29 -3.23
CA ARG A 66 -9.69 -13.02 -3.69
C ARG A 66 -9.69 -14.45 -3.18
N LYS A 67 -10.88 -15.01 -2.99
CA LYS A 67 -11.09 -16.42 -2.73
C LYS A 67 -10.65 -17.24 -3.95
N GLU A 68 -10.09 -18.41 -3.69
CA GLU A 68 -9.68 -19.35 -4.73
C GLU A 68 -10.87 -19.69 -5.66
N GLY A 69 -10.62 -19.75 -6.97
CA GLY A 69 -11.65 -20.08 -7.96
C GLY A 69 -12.53 -18.94 -8.46
N SER A 70 -12.30 -17.68 -8.05
CA SER A 70 -13.02 -16.51 -8.57
C SER A 70 -12.43 -15.97 -9.89
N VAL A 71 -13.28 -15.37 -10.75
CA VAL A 71 -12.92 -14.89 -12.10
C VAL A 71 -11.98 -13.69 -12.03
N GLN A 72 -10.71 -13.80 -12.42
CA GLN A 72 -9.75 -12.68 -12.36
C GLN A 72 -10.29 -11.40 -13.04
N THR A 73 -10.32 -10.31 -12.27
CA THR A 73 -10.66 -8.96 -12.71
C THR A 73 -9.49 -8.07 -12.33
N GLN A 74 -9.23 -7.02 -13.12
CA GLN A 74 -8.17 -6.05 -12.83
C GLN A 74 -8.58 -5.03 -11.74
N GLU A 75 -9.82 -5.12 -11.25
CA GLU A 75 -10.36 -4.21 -10.25
C GLU A 75 -9.91 -4.60 -8.85
N CYS A 76 -9.27 -3.65 -8.16
CA CYS A 76 -8.89 -3.80 -6.76
C CYS A 76 -10.11 -3.52 -5.86
N ALA A 77 -10.53 -4.50 -5.07
CA ALA A 77 -11.46 -4.24 -3.98
C ALA A 77 -10.72 -3.64 -2.79
N TRP A 78 -11.15 -2.45 -2.37
CA TRP A 78 -10.57 -1.74 -1.24
C TRP A 78 -10.82 -2.49 0.08
N GLY A 79 -9.73 -2.71 0.82
CA GLY A 79 -9.75 -3.25 2.16
C GLY A 79 -8.83 -2.51 3.12
N LEU A 80 -8.96 -2.84 4.39
CA LEU A 80 -8.09 -2.38 5.47
C LEU A 80 -7.44 -3.61 6.12
N HIS A 81 -6.12 -3.68 6.07
CA HIS A 81 -5.33 -4.56 6.93
C HIS A 81 -5.13 -3.85 8.27
N ALA A 82 -5.99 -4.17 9.23
CA ALA A 82 -6.02 -3.49 10.51
C ALA A 82 -4.87 -3.94 11.42
N THR A 83 -4.55 -3.12 12.43
CA THR A 83 -3.50 -3.40 13.41
C THR A 83 -3.81 -4.60 14.30
N ASP A 84 -5.05 -5.08 14.32
CA ASP A 84 -5.47 -6.34 14.94
C ASP A 84 -5.13 -7.57 14.09
N GLY A 85 -4.56 -7.39 12.89
CA GLY A 85 -4.16 -8.45 11.97
C GLY A 85 -5.29 -8.97 11.09
N HIS A 86 -6.48 -8.36 11.15
CA HIS A 86 -7.62 -8.75 10.32
C HIS A 86 -7.78 -7.88 9.07
N PHE A 87 -8.42 -8.48 8.06
CA PHE A 87 -8.76 -7.81 6.81
C PHE A 87 -10.23 -7.44 6.79
N TYR A 88 -10.52 -6.15 6.65
CA TYR A 88 -11.88 -5.63 6.54
C TYR A 88 -12.15 -5.13 5.12
N SER A 89 -13.32 -5.42 4.58
CA SER A 89 -13.78 -4.81 3.33
C SER A 89 -14.27 -3.40 3.60
N LEU A 90 -13.92 -2.45 2.74
CA LEU A 90 -14.37 -1.07 2.86
C LEU A 90 -15.53 -0.83 1.91
N LEU A 91 -16.67 -0.41 2.44
CA LEU A 91 -17.81 0.05 1.67
C LEU A 91 -17.86 1.58 1.76
N LEU A 92 -17.46 2.24 0.68
CA LEU A 92 -17.56 3.70 0.57
C LEU A 92 -18.96 4.05 0.07
N ASN A 93 -19.77 4.71 0.90
CA ASN A 93 -21.08 5.16 0.47
C ASN A 93 -20.94 6.44 -0.38
N GLN A 94 -21.46 6.42 -1.61
CA GLN A 94 -21.33 7.54 -2.56
C GLN A 94 -22.11 8.80 -2.16
N THR A 95 -22.98 8.71 -1.14
CA THR A 95 -23.81 9.85 -0.67
C THR A 95 -23.09 10.79 0.30
N THR A 96 -22.01 10.34 0.91
CA THR A 96 -21.11 11.16 1.72
C THR A 96 -20.12 11.83 0.78
N ASP A 97 -19.69 13.07 1.08
CA ASP A 97 -18.73 13.92 0.33
C ASP A 97 -17.35 13.29 -0.02
N PHE A 98 -17.22 11.97 0.00
CA PHE A 98 -16.06 11.19 -0.42
C PHE A 98 -15.64 11.42 -1.86
N ALA A 99 -16.52 11.92 -2.73
CA ALA A 99 -16.12 12.37 -4.07
C ALA A 99 -15.26 13.65 -4.04
N MET A 100 -15.26 14.40 -2.93
CA MET A 100 -14.50 15.66 -2.78
C MET A 100 -13.29 15.54 -1.82
N MET A 101 -13.17 14.46 -1.06
CA MET A 101 -12.03 14.22 -0.16
C MET A 101 -11.22 13.01 -0.67
N ASN A 102 -9.98 13.29 -1.08
CA ASN A 102 -8.89 12.39 -1.52
C ASN A 102 -9.20 10.88 -1.63
N PRO A 103 -8.91 10.24 -2.78
CA PRO A 103 -9.06 8.79 -2.89
C PRO A 103 -8.18 8.07 -1.85
N ILE A 104 -8.70 7.02 -1.22
CA ILE A 104 -7.91 6.13 -0.35
C ILE A 104 -6.77 5.55 -1.17
N VAL A 105 -5.53 5.85 -0.78
CA VAL A 105 -4.33 5.39 -1.47
C VAL A 105 -3.91 4.04 -0.90
N ILE A 106 -3.79 3.03 -1.77
CA ILE A 106 -3.27 1.71 -1.38
C ILE A 106 -1.84 1.85 -0.87
N GLY A 107 -1.54 1.20 0.25
CA GLY A 107 -0.25 1.27 0.95
C GLY A 107 -0.14 2.41 1.97
N ALA A 108 -1.10 3.34 2.01
CA ALA A 108 -1.15 4.37 3.04
C ALA A 108 -1.86 3.86 4.30
N ARG A 109 -1.52 4.46 5.44
CA ARG A 109 -2.12 4.12 6.74
C ARG A 109 -3.28 5.04 7.05
N TYR A 110 -4.38 4.48 7.52
CA TYR A 110 -5.60 5.21 7.85
C TYR A 110 -6.14 4.81 9.21
N ARG A 111 -6.79 5.76 9.87
CA ARG A 111 -7.75 5.51 10.94
C ARG A 111 -9.14 5.63 10.35
N ILE A 112 -9.87 4.52 10.25
CA ILE A 112 -11.20 4.42 9.65
C ILE A 112 -12.24 4.22 10.75
N SER A 113 -13.29 5.03 10.73
CA SER A 113 -14.46 4.91 11.60
C SER A 113 -15.70 4.65 10.75
N GLY A 114 -16.51 3.67 11.15
CA GLY A 114 -17.65 3.24 10.34
C GLY A 114 -18.54 2.22 11.05
N ILE A 115 -19.60 1.79 10.39
CA ILE A 115 -20.48 0.72 10.89
C ILE A 115 -19.93 -0.62 10.42
N LEU A 116 -19.73 -1.56 11.35
CA LEU A 116 -19.26 -2.89 11.01
C LEU A 116 -20.45 -3.79 10.67
N HIS A 117 -20.41 -4.39 9.49
CA HIS A 117 -21.39 -5.35 9.00
C HIS A 117 -20.76 -6.73 8.82
N GLU A 118 -21.62 -7.75 8.88
CA GLU A 118 -21.24 -9.13 8.59
C GLU A 118 -20.57 -9.21 7.19
N PRO A 119 -19.56 -10.08 6.99
CA PRO A 119 -18.98 -10.27 5.68
C PRO A 119 -20.05 -10.76 4.70
N ARG A 120 -20.14 -10.09 3.56
CA ARG A 120 -21.06 -10.46 2.48
C ARG A 120 -20.76 -11.88 1.99
N LEU A 121 -21.74 -12.77 2.08
CA LEU A 121 -21.60 -14.19 1.71
C LEU A 121 -21.27 -14.39 0.21
N ASP A 122 -21.74 -13.47 -0.63
CA ASP A 122 -21.48 -13.40 -2.07
C ASP A 122 -20.14 -12.72 -2.42
N SER A 123 -19.41 -12.21 -1.42
CA SER A 123 -18.12 -11.58 -1.65
C SER A 123 -17.09 -12.61 -2.13
N GLN A 124 -16.43 -12.26 -3.23
CA GLN A 124 -15.30 -13.02 -3.78
C GLN A 124 -13.98 -12.72 -3.05
N TYR A 125 -14.01 -11.94 -1.98
CA TYR A 125 -12.83 -11.49 -1.24
C TYR A 125 -12.76 -12.08 0.16
N VAL A 126 -11.55 -12.27 0.66
CA VAL A 126 -11.29 -12.73 2.03
C VAL A 126 -11.29 -11.52 2.96
N ALA A 127 -12.35 -11.36 3.74
CA ALA A 127 -12.48 -10.34 4.77
C ALA A 127 -13.31 -10.87 5.93
N VAL A 128 -12.98 -10.44 7.15
CA VAL A 128 -13.70 -10.85 8.35
C VAL A 128 -15.02 -10.09 8.52
N GLY A 129 -15.18 -8.94 7.87
CA GLY A 129 -16.36 -8.08 7.93
C GLY A 129 -16.27 -6.92 6.95
N THR A 130 -17.36 -6.17 6.81
CA THR A 130 -17.44 -4.99 5.95
C THR A 130 -17.63 -3.73 6.79
N ILE A 131 -16.75 -2.75 6.65
CA ILE A 131 -16.89 -1.45 7.31
C ILE A 131 -17.55 -0.49 6.31
N GLU A 132 -18.76 -0.05 6.62
CA GLU A 132 -19.38 1.09 5.97
C GLU A 132 -18.72 2.36 6.50
N VAL A 133 -17.89 2.98 5.66
CA VAL A 133 -17.01 4.07 6.07
C VAL A 133 -17.82 5.34 6.29
N LEU A 134 -17.78 5.86 7.51
CA LEU A 134 -18.37 7.16 7.87
C LEU A 134 -17.31 8.26 7.87
N LYS A 135 -16.08 7.94 8.32
CA LYS A 135 -14.96 8.87 8.42
C LYS A 135 -13.64 8.13 8.25
N TYR A 136 -12.66 8.75 7.61
CA TYR A 136 -11.28 8.29 7.63
C TYR A 136 -10.32 9.46 7.84
N ILE A 137 -9.14 9.17 8.38
CA ILE A 137 -8.04 10.12 8.54
C ILE A 137 -6.78 9.41 8.06
N GLU A 138 -6.06 10.00 7.11
CA GLU A 138 -4.73 9.53 6.72
C GLU A 138 -3.77 9.78 7.87
N LEU A 139 -3.10 8.72 8.31
CA LEU A 139 -2.09 8.78 9.36
C LEU A 139 -0.74 9.05 8.70
N PRO A 140 0.11 9.91 9.30
CA PRO A 140 1.44 10.15 8.77
C PRO A 140 2.18 8.81 8.67
N GLN A 141 2.71 8.51 7.48
CA GLN A 141 3.53 7.32 7.31
C GLN A 141 4.73 7.44 8.24
N THR A 142 4.86 6.50 9.18
CA THR A 142 6.09 6.35 9.94
C THR A 142 7.15 5.94 8.93
N ILE A 143 7.94 6.91 8.46
CA ILE A 143 9.13 6.66 7.64
C ILE A 143 9.90 5.55 8.36
N PRO A 144 10.15 4.40 7.73
CA PRO A 144 10.94 3.37 8.37
C PRO A 144 12.27 4.00 8.77
N ILE A 145 12.54 4.04 10.07
CA ILE A 145 13.80 4.47 10.68
C ILE A 145 14.83 3.42 10.24
N GLY A 146 15.33 3.56 9.01
CA GLY A 146 16.04 2.48 8.32
C GLY A 146 16.48 2.82 6.91
N THR A 147 15.85 3.78 6.23
CA THR A 147 16.46 4.41 5.07
C THR A 147 17.69 5.18 5.56
N LYS A 148 18.89 4.64 5.30
CA LYS A 148 20.14 5.38 5.45
C LYS A 148 20.09 6.58 4.50
N VAL A 149 19.51 7.69 4.96
CA VAL A 149 19.62 8.96 4.26
C VAL A 149 21.10 9.28 4.18
N SER A 150 21.62 9.37 2.96
CA SER A 150 23.03 9.67 2.77
C SER A 150 23.35 10.99 3.48
N PRO A 151 24.50 11.14 4.16
CA PRO A 151 24.91 12.40 4.77
C PRO A 151 24.84 13.60 3.80
N LYS A 152 24.95 13.32 2.49
CA LYS A 152 24.84 14.31 1.41
C LYS A 152 23.40 14.80 1.19
N GLU A 153 22.40 13.95 1.36
CA GLU A 153 20.97 14.33 1.29
C GLU A 153 20.53 15.07 2.54
N MET A 154 21.01 14.65 3.71
CA MET A 154 20.77 15.35 4.98
C MET A 154 21.28 16.81 4.93
N LYS A 155 22.41 17.05 4.26
CA LYS A 155 22.96 18.41 4.09
C LYS A 155 22.12 19.27 3.15
N ARG A 156 21.57 18.69 2.08
CA ARG A 156 20.67 19.40 1.15
C ARG A 156 19.34 19.77 1.79
N LEU A 157 18.77 18.87 2.59
CA LEU A 157 17.50 19.12 3.29
C LEU A 157 17.65 20.23 4.35
N LYS A 158 18.79 20.28 5.07
CA LYS A 158 19.07 21.39 5.98
C LYS A 158 19.24 22.73 5.26
N GLU A 159 19.89 22.74 4.11
CA GLU A 159 20.11 23.96 3.31
C GLU A 159 18.82 24.47 2.65
N GLN A 160 17.84 23.59 2.36
CA GLN A 160 16.51 23.99 1.92
C GLN A 160 15.63 24.53 3.05
N ALA A 161 15.66 23.89 4.23
CA ALA A 161 14.89 24.36 5.39
C ALA A 161 15.34 25.74 5.90
N GLU A 162 16.60 26.12 5.64
CA GLU A 162 17.14 27.44 6.01
C GLU A 162 16.81 28.54 4.99
N LYS A 163 16.35 28.18 3.77
CA LYS A 163 16.01 29.14 2.70
C LYS A 163 14.54 29.47 2.58
N GLU A 164 13.65 28.79 3.31
CA GLU A 164 12.25 29.17 3.36
C GLU A 164 12.03 30.24 4.45
N PRO A 165 11.71 31.50 4.08
CA PRO A 165 11.30 32.49 5.04
C PRO A 165 9.98 32.03 5.68
N ILE A 166 9.97 31.96 7.02
CA ILE A 166 8.78 31.73 7.81
C ILE A 166 7.88 32.96 7.66
N THR A 167 7.04 32.98 6.62
CA THR A 167 5.97 33.96 6.47
C THR A 167 4.91 33.61 7.51
N LYS A 168 5.01 34.24 8.68
CA LYS A 168 3.91 34.29 9.66
C LYS A 168 2.86 35.26 9.13
N GLU A 169 1.96 34.80 8.29
CA GLU A 169 0.70 35.49 8.05
C GLU A 169 -0.40 34.79 8.88
N PRO A 170 -1.00 35.47 9.88
CA PRO A 170 -2.24 35.01 10.46
C PRO A 170 -3.36 35.21 9.43
N LEU A 171 -4.01 34.12 9.03
CA LEU A 171 -5.22 34.16 8.22
C LEU A 171 -6.29 34.99 8.97
N PRO A 172 -6.90 36.00 8.34
CA PRO A 172 -8.06 36.67 8.91
C PRO A 172 -9.25 35.70 8.87
N TYR A 173 -9.86 35.49 10.03
CA TYR A 173 -11.08 34.72 10.22
C TYR A 173 -12.24 35.58 9.72
N ASP A 174 -12.78 35.26 8.55
CA ASP A 174 -13.99 35.88 7.98
C ASP A 174 -15.23 35.15 8.50
N ASN A 175 -15.89 35.77 9.48
CA ASN A 175 -17.17 35.36 10.04
C ASN A 175 -18.29 36.15 9.35
N THR A 176 -18.62 35.79 8.12
CA THR A 176 -19.82 36.37 7.50
C THR A 176 -20.43 35.38 6.51
N GLN A 177 -21.21 34.41 7.01
CA GLN A 177 -22.45 33.89 6.38
C GLN A 177 -23.24 33.09 7.43
N GLN A 178 -23.99 33.83 8.24
CA GLN A 178 -25.14 33.29 8.97
C GLN A 178 -26.32 34.22 8.67
N GLU A 179 -26.91 34.06 7.50
CA GLU A 179 -28.25 34.56 7.17
C GLU A 179 -28.94 33.55 6.24
N ASP A 180 -30.16 33.19 6.65
CA ASP A 180 -31.28 32.63 5.89
C ASP A 180 -31.24 31.15 5.42
N LEU A 181 -31.81 30.26 6.25
CA LEU A 181 -33.03 29.46 5.95
C LEU A 181 -33.46 28.58 7.14
#